data_AF-X1VRG2-F1
#
_entry.id   AF-X1VRG2-F1
#
_cell.length_a   1.000
_cell.length_b   1.000
_cell.length_c   1.000
_cell.angle_alpha   90.00
_cell.angle_beta   90.00
_cell.angle_gamma   90.00
#
_symmetry.space_group_name_H-M   'P 1'
#
loop_
_entity.id
_entity.type
_entity.pdbx_description
1 polymer ?
#
loop_
_entity_poly.entity_id
_entity_poly.type
_entity_poly.pdbx_seq_one_letter_code
_entity_poly.pdbx_strand_id
1 'polypeptide(L)'
;KTGSFKFEATRVGKDTTLAQIIRLVDEAQGSKAPIQRLADVIASYFVPIVIGIATITFIIWYFAGPSPALTYAILNFVAVLIIACPCAMGLATPTAIIVGTGKGAEHGILIRSAETLERSHKIRAVLLDKTGTLTQGEPKVTDIIALPSSSQEEILRLAASAERGSEHPLGEAIVKAALEKK
;
A
#
# COMPACT_ATOMS: atom_id res chain seq x y z
N LYS A 1 -13.38 11.27 34.39
CA LYS A 1 -12.58 10.57 33.37
C LYS A 1 -11.07 10.62 33.68
N THR A 2 -10.63 10.22 34.88
CA THR A 2 -9.20 9.99 35.19
C THR A 2 -9.09 9.30 36.55
N GLY A 3 -8.67 8.03 36.56
CA GLY A 3 -8.30 7.29 37.76
C GLY A 3 -6.79 7.01 37.78
N SER A 4 -6.21 6.78 38.97
CA SER A 4 -4.81 6.37 39.11
C SER A 4 -4.71 4.87 39.36
N PHE A 5 -3.81 4.17 38.66
CA PHE A 5 -3.49 2.78 38.96
C PHE A 5 -1.98 2.56 38.92
N LYS A 6 -1.50 1.60 39.71
CA LYS A 6 -0.12 1.12 39.67
C LYS A 6 -0.10 -0.18 38.87
N PHE A 7 0.92 -0.36 38.05
CA PHE A 7 1.14 -1.59 37.30
C PHE A 7 2.60 -1.98 37.36
N GLU A 8 2.87 -3.26 37.18
CA GLU A 8 4.22 -3.81 37.12
C GLU A 8 4.64 -3.96 35.66
N ALA A 9 5.85 -3.51 35.34
CA ALA A 9 6.38 -3.62 33.99
C ALA A 9 6.90 -5.05 33.73
N THR A 10 6.19 -5.83 32.92
CA THR A 10 6.58 -7.21 32.58
C THR A 10 7.55 -7.31 31.41
N ARG A 11 7.54 -6.34 30.48
CA ARG A 11 8.45 -6.24 29.34
C ARG A 11 8.82 -4.78 29.09
N VAL A 12 10.11 -4.49 28.90
CA VAL A 12 10.64 -3.14 28.74
C VAL A 12 11.59 -3.03 27.55
N GLY A 13 11.75 -1.83 27.02
CA GLY A 13 12.62 -1.57 25.87
C GLY A 13 12.21 -2.35 24.62
N LYS A 14 13.12 -3.20 24.12
CA LYS A 14 12.98 -3.92 22.85
C LYS A 14 11.94 -5.05 22.88
N ASP A 15 11.58 -5.51 24.08
CA ASP A 15 10.60 -6.59 24.27
C ASP A 15 9.18 -6.08 24.42
N THR A 16 8.98 -4.76 24.35
CA THR A 16 7.63 -4.18 24.35
C THR A 16 6.87 -4.56 23.09
N THR A 17 5.54 -4.71 23.20
CA THR A 17 4.68 -4.94 22.05
C THR A 17 4.86 -3.84 20.98
N LEU A 18 5.06 -2.59 21.41
CA LEU A 18 5.33 -1.47 20.50
C LEU A 18 6.65 -1.64 19.75
N ALA A 19 7.74 -2.03 20.44
CA ALA A 19 9.02 -2.28 19.78
C ALA A 19 8.96 -3.44 18.79
N GLN A 20 8.18 -4.49 19.08
CA GLN A 20 7.94 -5.58 18.13
C GLN A 20 7.15 -5.10 16.90
N ILE A 21 6.12 -4.27 17.08
CA ILE A 21 5.38 -3.66 15.96
C ILE A 21 6.32 -2.82 15.09
N ILE A 22 7.14 -1.96 15.70
CA ILE A 22 8.10 -1.13 14.98
C ILE A 22 9.07 -2.00 14.17
N ARG A 23 9.60 -3.07 14.77
CA ARG A 23 10.52 -3.99 14.10
C ARG A 23 9.86 -4.71 12.91
N LEU A 24 8.62 -5.18 13.06
CA LEU A 24 7.86 -5.80 11.96
C LEU A 24 7.59 -4.81 10.82
N VAL A 25 7.34 -3.54 11.14
CA VAL A 25 7.15 -2.48 10.15
C VAL A 25 8.46 -2.15 9.43
N ASP A 26 9.58 -2.07 10.16
CA ASP A 26 10.90 -1.77 9.60
C ASP A 26 11.38 -2.91 8.67
N GLU A 27 11.21 -4.16 9.09
CA GLU A 27 11.47 -5.36 8.26
C GLU A 27 10.61 -5.35 6.98
N ALA A 28 9.39 -4.83 7.03
CA ALA A 28 8.51 -4.71 5.88
C ALA A 28 8.84 -3.51 4.96
N GLN A 29 9.40 -2.42 5.48
CA GLN A 29 9.76 -1.22 4.71
C GLN A 29 11.09 -1.33 3.97
N GLY A 30 11.96 -2.28 4.35
CA GLY A 30 13.27 -2.49 3.72
C GLY A 30 13.26 -3.18 2.34
N SER A 31 12.11 -3.62 1.82
CA SER A 31 12.05 -4.36 0.55
C SER A 31 11.89 -3.46 -0.67
N LYS A 32 12.83 -3.53 -1.62
CA LYS A 32 12.73 -2.82 -2.91
C LYS A 32 11.56 -3.33 -3.76
N ALA A 33 10.77 -2.38 -4.28
CA ALA A 33 9.66 -2.63 -5.19
C ALA A 33 10.03 -3.52 -6.40
N PRO A 34 9.17 -4.47 -6.82
CA PRO A 34 9.48 -5.49 -7.84
C PRO A 34 9.76 -4.96 -9.26
N ILE A 35 9.01 -3.97 -9.78
CA ILE A 35 9.14 -3.57 -11.20
C ILE A 35 10.34 -2.69 -11.53
N GLN A 36 10.95 -2.00 -10.55
CA GLN A 36 12.23 -1.32 -10.79
C GLN A 36 13.30 -2.33 -11.27
N ARG A 37 13.20 -3.59 -10.79
CA ARG A 37 14.03 -4.70 -11.26
C ARG A 37 13.74 -5.10 -12.70
N LEU A 38 12.53 -4.90 -13.22
CA LEU A 38 12.19 -5.31 -14.59
C LEU A 38 12.88 -4.41 -15.62
N ALA A 39 12.88 -3.10 -15.40
CA ALA A 39 13.64 -2.16 -16.22
C ALA A 39 15.15 -2.42 -16.11
N ASP A 40 15.66 -2.68 -14.90
CA ASP A 40 17.06 -3.02 -14.67
C ASP A 40 17.47 -4.34 -15.38
N VAL A 41 16.57 -5.33 -15.38
CA VAL A 41 16.77 -6.61 -16.09
C VAL A 41 16.75 -6.41 -17.60
N ILE A 42 15.81 -5.64 -18.13
CA ILE A 42 15.78 -5.36 -19.57
C ILE A 42 17.05 -4.62 -19.98
N ALA A 43 17.48 -3.61 -19.22
CA ALA A 43 18.71 -2.88 -19.47
C ALA A 43 19.96 -3.79 -19.41
N SER A 44 20.00 -4.74 -18.47
CA SER A 44 21.15 -5.64 -18.30
C SER A 44 21.33 -6.60 -19.48
N TYR A 45 20.26 -7.00 -20.16
CA TYR A 45 20.34 -7.77 -21.41
C TYR A 45 20.50 -6.88 -22.65
N PHE A 46 19.79 -5.75 -22.69
CA PHE A 46 19.74 -4.87 -23.85
C PHE A 46 21.07 -4.19 -24.13
N VAL A 47 21.76 -3.69 -23.10
CA VAL A 47 23.04 -2.97 -23.27
C VAL A 47 24.12 -3.86 -23.91
N PRO A 48 24.40 -5.09 -23.42
CA PRO A 48 25.35 -5.98 -24.08
C PRO A 48 24.99 -6.33 -25.52
N ILE A 49 23.70 -6.55 -25.82
CA ILE A 49 23.23 -6.88 -27.17
C ILE A 49 23.50 -5.72 -28.13
N VAL A 50 23.15 -4.49 -27.73
CA VAL A 50 23.35 -3.28 -28.55
C VAL A 50 24.84 -3.03 -28.80
N ILE A 51 25.69 -3.19 -27.79
CA ILE A 51 27.15 -3.10 -27.94
C ILE A 51 27.64 -4.15 -28.94
N GLY A 52 27.17 -5.39 -28.83
CA GLY A 52 27.50 -6.46 -29.78
C GLY A 52 27.11 -6.11 -31.22
N ILE A 53 25.89 -5.64 -31.44
CA ILE A 53 25.41 -5.22 -32.78
C ILE A 53 26.22 -4.03 -33.31
N ALA A 54 26.52 -3.05 -32.47
CA ALA A 54 27.33 -1.90 -32.84
C ALA A 54 28.75 -2.33 -33.26
N THR A 55 29.40 -3.20 -32.49
CA THR A 55 30.73 -3.75 -32.83
C THR A 55 30.70 -4.55 -34.13
N ILE A 56 29.69 -5.39 -34.36
CA ILE A 56 29.53 -6.12 -35.63
C ILE A 56 29.36 -5.15 -36.80
N THR A 57 28.55 -4.10 -36.62
CA THR A 57 28.32 -3.07 -37.64
C THR A 57 29.62 -2.34 -37.96
N PHE A 58 30.42 -1.98 -36.96
CA PHE A 58 31.73 -1.38 -37.13
C PHE A 58 32.66 -2.26 -37.97
N ILE A 59 32.75 -3.56 -37.64
CA ILE A 59 33.60 -4.52 -38.36
C ILE A 59 33.18 -4.64 -39.83
N ILE A 60 31.89 -4.79 -40.11
CA ILE A 60 31.38 -4.92 -41.48
C ILE A 60 31.70 -3.67 -42.31
N TRP A 61 31.44 -2.48 -41.77
CA TRP A 61 31.71 -1.23 -42.49
C TRP A 61 33.20 -0.89 -42.61
N TYR A 62 34.03 -1.40 -41.71
CA TYR A 62 35.48 -1.26 -41.83
C TYR A 62 36.05 -2.10 -42.99
N PHE A 63 35.55 -3.31 -43.20
CA PHE A 63 36.06 -4.22 -44.24
C PHE A 63 35.34 -4.10 -45.60
N ALA A 64 34.04 -3.81 -45.60
CA ALA A 64 33.21 -3.77 -46.81
C ALA A 64 32.70 -2.36 -47.19
N GLY A 65 33.05 -1.34 -46.39
CA GLY A 65 32.59 0.03 -46.61
C GLY A 65 33.37 0.78 -47.70
N PRO A 66 32.73 1.76 -48.36
CA PRO A 66 33.41 2.64 -49.32
C PRO A 66 34.45 3.53 -48.64
N SER A 67 35.47 3.95 -49.39
CA SER A 67 36.51 4.85 -48.88
C SER A 67 35.92 6.24 -48.58
N PRO A 68 36.16 6.82 -47.38
CA PRO A 68 37.01 6.36 -46.29
C PRO A 68 36.28 5.41 -45.31
N ALA A 69 36.68 4.13 -45.29
CA ALA A 69 35.99 3.08 -44.54
C ALA A 69 35.96 3.33 -43.03
N LEU A 70 37.04 3.90 -42.46
CA LEU A 70 37.11 4.22 -41.02
C LEU A 70 36.04 5.24 -40.60
N THR A 71 35.84 6.29 -41.40
CA THR A 71 34.84 7.32 -41.12
C THR A 71 33.43 6.74 -41.15
N TYR A 72 33.12 5.94 -42.18
CA TYR A 72 31.81 5.29 -42.29
C TYR A 72 31.59 4.24 -41.18
N ALA A 73 32.62 3.50 -40.77
CA ALA A 73 32.52 2.54 -39.68
C ALA A 73 32.20 3.20 -38.33
N ILE A 74 32.88 4.30 -37.99
CA ILE A 74 32.64 5.05 -36.75
C ILE A 74 31.25 5.71 -36.78
N LEU A 75 30.87 6.32 -37.91
CA LEU A 75 29.54 6.95 -38.05
C LEU A 75 28.41 5.94 -37.83
N ASN A 76 28.48 4.78 -38.46
CA ASN A 76 27.46 3.74 -38.31
C ASN A 76 27.47 3.11 -36.91
N PHE A 77 28.64 2.90 -36.31
CA PHE A 77 28.76 2.44 -34.91
C PHE A 77 28.03 3.39 -33.94
N VAL A 78 28.32 4.69 -34.03
CA VAL A 78 27.70 5.71 -33.17
C VAL A 78 26.21 5.83 -33.46
N ALA A 79 25.79 5.76 -34.73
CA ALA A 79 24.38 5.82 -35.11
C ALA A 79 23.57 4.68 -34.46
N VAL A 80 24.10 3.44 -34.47
CA VAL A 80 23.45 2.30 -33.81
C VAL A 80 23.30 2.54 -32.31
N LEU A 81 24.33 3.06 -31.62
CA LEU A 81 24.27 3.36 -30.20
C LEU A 81 23.25 4.47 -29.87
N ILE A 82 23.20 5.53 -30.68
CA ILE A 82 22.27 6.65 -30.47
C ILE A 82 20.83 6.20 -30.65
N ILE A 83 20.53 5.47 -31.73
CA ILE A 83 19.18 5.03 -32.05
C ILE A 83 18.68 4.00 -31.02
N ALA A 84 19.57 3.20 -30.45
CA ALA A 84 19.22 2.21 -29.46
C ALA A 84 18.88 2.77 -28.07
N CYS A 85 19.11 4.06 -27.79
CA CYS A 85 18.93 4.61 -26.45
C CYS A 85 17.45 4.48 -25.97
N PRO A 86 17.16 3.72 -24.89
CA PRO A 86 15.80 3.42 -24.48
C PRO A 86 15.18 4.52 -23.59
N CYS A 87 15.27 5.79 -23.99
CA CYS A 87 14.83 6.95 -23.19
C CYS A 87 13.38 6.84 -22.71
N ALA A 88 12.48 6.29 -23.54
CA ALA A 88 11.06 6.14 -23.20
C ALA A 88 10.81 5.09 -22.10
N MET A 89 11.67 4.07 -22.00
CA MET A 89 11.51 2.98 -21.04
C MET A 89 11.61 3.46 -19.60
N GLY A 90 12.51 4.42 -19.32
CA GLY A 90 12.72 4.98 -17.98
C GLY A 90 11.57 5.86 -17.47
N LEU A 91 10.74 6.38 -18.37
CA LEU A 91 9.63 7.30 -18.03
C LEU A 91 8.25 6.62 -18.08
N ALA A 92 8.10 5.52 -18.80
CA ALA A 92 6.81 4.85 -18.96
C ALA A 92 6.20 4.42 -17.61
N THR A 93 6.99 3.74 -16.77
CA THR A 93 6.55 3.23 -15.46
C THR A 93 6.17 4.34 -14.47
N PRO A 94 7.01 5.37 -14.20
CA PRO A 94 6.63 6.43 -13.26
C PRO A 94 5.42 7.23 -13.75
N THR A 95 5.29 7.46 -15.06
CA THR A 95 4.12 8.15 -15.62
C THR A 95 2.84 7.36 -15.38
N ALA A 96 2.86 6.05 -15.66
CA ALA A 96 1.72 5.17 -15.42
C ALA A 96 1.33 5.12 -13.93
N ILE A 97 2.31 5.08 -13.02
CA ILE A 97 2.06 5.10 -11.58
C ILE A 97 1.43 6.42 -11.15
N ILE A 98 1.97 7.57 -11.56
CA ILE A 98 1.44 8.89 -11.17
C ILE A 98 0.00 9.05 -11.65
N VAL A 99 -0.28 8.73 -12.91
CA VAL A 99 -1.65 8.80 -13.45
C VAL A 99 -2.57 7.79 -12.76
N GLY A 100 -2.10 6.56 -12.53
CA GLY A 100 -2.89 5.52 -11.86
C GLY A 100 -3.22 5.85 -10.40
N THR A 101 -2.26 6.40 -9.65
CA THR A 101 -2.50 6.85 -8.27
C THR A 101 -3.42 8.06 -8.21
N GLY A 102 -3.29 9.02 -9.15
CA GLY A 102 -4.22 10.14 -9.29
C GLY A 102 -5.64 9.66 -9.57
N LYS A 103 -5.81 8.69 -10.48
CA LYS A 103 -7.11 8.09 -10.77
C LYS A 103 -7.68 7.34 -9.56
N GLY A 104 -6.86 6.63 -8.80
CA GLY A 104 -7.27 5.98 -7.55
C GLY A 104 -7.81 6.99 -6.53
N ALA A 105 -7.14 8.13 -6.39
CA ALA A 105 -7.56 9.19 -5.48
C ALA A 105 -8.93 9.79 -5.86
N GLU A 106 -9.25 9.94 -7.15
CA GLU A 106 -10.57 10.35 -7.62
C GLU A 106 -11.70 9.38 -7.19
N HIS A 107 -11.36 8.12 -6.93
CA HIS A 107 -12.27 7.09 -6.44
C HIS A 107 -12.18 6.85 -4.92
N GLY A 108 -11.51 7.74 -4.18
CA GLY A 108 -11.35 7.61 -2.73
C GLY A 108 -10.35 6.53 -2.29
N ILE A 109 -9.54 6.02 -3.22
CA ILE A 109 -8.53 4.98 -2.95
C ILE A 109 -7.15 5.66 -2.87
N LEU A 110 -6.66 5.86 -1.66
CA LEU A 110 -5.34 6.45 -1.44
C LEU A 110 -4.25 5.38 -1.49
N ILE A 111 -3.47 5.37 -2.57
CA ILE A 111 -2.37 4.42 -2.76
C ILE A 111 -1.05 5.05 -2.31
N ARG A 112 -0.50 4.53 -1.21
CA ARG A 112 0.70 5.09 -0.56
C ARG A 112 2.03 4.73 -1.24
N SER A 113 2.07 3.70 -2.08
CA SER A 113 3.30 3.27 -2.74
C SER A 113 3.05 2.72 -4.14
N ALA A 114 4.02 2.92 -5.03
CA ALA A 114 4.04 2.33 -6.37
C ALA A 114 3.97 0.80 -6.33
N GLU A 115 4.68 0.18 -5.38
CA GLU A 115 4.65 -1.27 -5.18
C GLU A 115 3.25 -1.77 -4.85
N THR A 116 2.50 -1.05 -4.01
CA THR A 116 1.14 -1.44 -3.66
C THR A 116 0.23 -1.40 -4.88
N LEU A 117 0.34 -0.37 -5.73
CA LEU A 117 -0.42 -0.31 -6.99
C LEU A 117 -0.08 -1.49 -7.90
N GLU A 118 1.21 -1.80 -8.04
CA GLU A 118 1.67 -2.92 -8.85
C GLU A 118 1.18 -4.25 -8.27
N ARG A 119 1.32 -4.51 -6.98
CA ARG A 119 0.93 -5.79 -6.37
C ARG A 119 -0.58 -5.99 -6.33
N SER A 120 -1.36 -4.90 -6.37
CA SER A 120 -2.82 -4.96 -6.33
C SER A 120 -3.43 -5.85 -7.41
N HIS A 121 -2.88 -5.87 -8.64
CA HIS A 121 -3.40 -6.74 -9.70
C HIS A 121 -3.17 -8.24 -9.46
N LYS A 122 -2.24 -8.60 -8.57
CA LYS A 122 -1.92 -10.00 -8.21
C LYS A 122 -2.67 -10.46 -6.96
N ILE A 123 -3.50 -9.61 -6.36
CA ILE A 123 -4.30 -9.97 -5.19
C ILE A 123 -5.34 -11.01 -5.62
N ARG A 124 -5.33 -12.15 -4.93
CA ARG A 124 -6.23 -13.29 -5.15
C ARG A 124 -7.19 -13.55 -4.00
N ALA A 125 -6.92 -12.97 -2.84
CA ALA A 125 -7.72 -13.10 -1.64
C ALA A 125 -7.66 -11.79 -0.87
N VAL A 126 -8.82 -11.36 -0.33
CA VAL A 126 -8.94 -10.19 0.52
C VAL A 126 -9.44 -10.67 1.87
N LEU A 127 -8.60 -10.50 2.90
CA LEU A 127 -9.00 -10.75 4.28
C LEU A 127 -9.43 -9.41 4.87
N LEU A 128 -10.69 -9.32 5.25
CA LEU A 128 -11.27 -8.12 5.84
C LEU A 128 -11.31 -8.27 7.35
N ASP A 129 -10.82 -7.27 8.07
CA ASP A 129 -11.11 -7.19 9.49
C ASP A 129 -12.60 -6.91 9.69
N LYS A 130 -13.19 -7.41 10.78
CA LYS A 130 -14.62 -7.19 11.02
C LYS A 130 -14.84 -5.80 11.57
N THR A 131 -14.16 -5.49 12.68
CA THR A 131 -14.44 -4.30 13.48
C THR A 131 -13.85 -3.07 12.80
N GLY A 132 -14.68 -2.10 12.41
CA GLY A 132 -14.23 -0.86 11.79
C GLY A 132 -13.88 -0.94 10.30
N THR A 133 -13.93 -2.13 9.69
CA THR A 133 -13.87 -2.30 8.22
C THR A 133 -15.22 -2.76 7.67
N LEU A 134 -15.77 -3.88 8.17
CA LEU A 134 -17.12 -4.33 7.80
C LEU A 134 -18.20 -3.68 8.66
N THR A 135 -17.88 -3.35 9.91
CA THR A 135 -18.80 -2.71 10.85
C THR A 135 -18.45 -1.25 11.06
N GLN A 136 -19.42 -0.48 11.56
CA GLN A 136 -19.23 0.94 11.90
C GLN A 136 -18.27 1.18 13.08
N GLY A 137 -17.82 0.13 13.77
CA GLY A 137 -16.91 0.24 14.92
C GLY A 137 -17.57 0.73 16.22
N GLU A 138 -18.83 1.18 16.17
CA GLU A 138 -19.60 1.65 17.31
C GLU A 138 -20.70 0.64 17.70
N PRO A 139 -20.78 0.19 18.96
CA PRO A 139 -21.88 -0.63 19.42
C PRO A 139 -23.21 0.13 19.36
N LYS A 140 -24.28 -0.53 18.91
CA LYS A 140 -25.64 0.01 18.90
C LYS A 140 -26.61 -1.02 19.47
N VAL A 141 -27.55 -0.56 20.29
CA VAL A 141 -28.63 -1.43 20.79
C VAL A 141 -29.53 -1.79 19.60
N THR A 142 -29.64 -3.08 19.30
CA THR A 142 -30.51 -3.60 18.24
C THR A 142 -31.82 -4.13 18.81
N ASP A 143 -31.73 -4.96 19.85
CA ASP A 143 -32.84 -5.72 20.39
C ASP A 143 -32.97 -5.48 21.90
N ILE A 144 -34.21 -5.30 22.35
CA ILE A 144 -34.55 -5.21 23.77
C ILE A 144 -35.55 -6.33 24.06
N ILE A 145 -35.10 -7.40 24.70
CA ILE A 145 -35.96 -8.54 25.02
C ILE A 145 -36.51 -8.33 26.43
N ALA A 146 -37.80 -7.97 26.52
CA ALA A 146 -38.48 -7.75 27.79
C ALA A 146 -39.19 -9.02 28.28
N LEU A 147 -39.23 -9.20 29.60
CA LEU A 147 -40.11 -10.20 30.22
C LEU A 147 -41.57 -9.74 30.09
N PRO A 148 -42.56 -10.66 30.12
CA PRO A 148 -43.98 -10.31 29.97
C PRO A 148 -44.49 -9.26 30.98
N SER A 149 -43.83 -9.16 32.13
CA SER A 149 -44.15 -8.24 33.22
C SER A 149 -43.53 -6.84 33.09
N SER A 150 -42.75 -6.57 32.04
CA SER A 150 -41.98 -5.32 31.91
C SER A 150 -42.03 -4.75 30.50
N SER A 151 -42.05 -3.42 30.36
CA SER A 151 -41.98 -2.78 29.04
C SER A 151 -40.53 -2.63 28.59
N GLN A 152 -40.29 -2.67 27.27
CA GLN A 152 -38.97 -2.42 26.69
C GLN A 152 -38.45 -1.01 27.03
N GLU A 153 -39.33 -0.02 27.09
CA GLU A 153 -38.98 1.36 27.46
C GLU A 153 -38.52 1.46 28.91
N GLU A 154 -39.19 0.75 29.82
CA GLU A 154 -38.82 0.74 31.22
C GLU A 154 -37.46 0.08 31.43
N ILE A 155 -37.21 -1.05 30.77
CA ILE A 155 -35.90 -1.73 30.78
C ILE A 155 -34.81 -0.80 30.26
N LEU A 156 -35.03 -0.15 29.11
CA LEU A 156 -34.05 0.76 28.51
C LEU A 156 -33.76 1.97 29.41
N ARG A 157 -34.82 2.55 30.01
CA ARG A 157 -34.69 3.69 30.93
C ARG A 157 -33.90 3.33 32.19
N LEU A 158 -34.16 2.16 32.77
CA LEU A 158 -33.45 1.68 33.96
C LEU A 158 -31.98 1.37 33.63
N ALA A 159 -31.72 0.65 32.54
CA ALA A 159 -30.36 0.33 32.09
C ALA A 159 -29.54 1.58 31.78
N ALA A 160 -30.11 2.55 31.06
CA ALA A 160 -29.45 3.81 30.77
C ALA A 160 -29.18 4.65 32.04
N SER A 161 -30.05 4.58 33.05
CA SER A 161 -29.84 5.27 34.33
C SER A 161 -28.65 4.69 35.09
N ALA A 162 -28.49 3.36 35.06
CA ALA A 162 -27.34 2.67 35.68
C ALA A 162 -26.04 2.95 34.91
N GLU A 163 -26.09 2.95 33.58
CA GLU A 163 -24.90 3.11 32.72
C GLU A 163 -24.48 4.58 32.49
N ARG A 164 -25.22 5.57 33.02
CA ARG A 164 -24.96 7.01 32.78
C ARG A 164 -23.55 7.47 33.15
N GLY A 165 -22.90 6.81 34.11
CA GLY A 165 -21.52 7.10 34.54
C GLY A 165 -20.44 6.22 33.91
N SER A 166 -20.84 5.26 33.06
CA SER A 166 -19.95 4.27 32.46
C SER A 166 -19.24 4.84 31.23
N GLU A 167 -17.92 4.65 31.15
CA GLU A 167 -17.13 4.98 29.95
C GLU A 167 -16.99 3.76 29.02
N HIS A 168 -17.65 2.65 29.35
CA HIS A 168 -17.61 1.45 28.54
C HIS A 168 -18.45 1.65 27.26
N PRO A 169 -17.96 1.27 26.05
CA PRO A 169 -18.68 1.50 24.79
C PRO A 169 -20.11 0.92 24.75
N LEU A 170 -20.36 -0.17 25.48
CA LEU A 170 -21.71 -0.74 25.62
C LEU A 170 -22.63 0.13 26.49
N GLY A 171 -22.11 0.71 27.57
CA GLY A 171 -22.88 1.62 28.43
C GLY A 171 -23.25 2.89 27.69
N GLU A 172 -22.29 3.46 26.94
CA GLU A 172 -22.55 4.62 26.07
C GLU A 172 -23.61 4.31 25.00
N ALA A 173 -23.59 3.11 24.40
CA ALA A 173 -24.60 2.68 23.44
C ALA A 173 -26.01 2.58 24.03
N ILE A 174 -26.14 2.07 25.27
CA ILE A 174 -27.43 1.96 25.98
C ILE A 174 -27.98 3.36 26.30
N VAL A 175 -27.13 4.25 26.82
CA VAL A 175 -27.52 5.64 27.13
C VAL A 175 -27.94 6.39 25.87
N LYS A 176 -27.20 6.23 24.76
CA LYS A 176 -27.53 6.83 23.46
C LYS A 176 -28.87 6.32 22.94
N ALA A 177 -29.13 5.01 23.01
CA ALA A 177 -30.41 4.43 22.58
C ALA A 177 -31.61 4.95 23.39
N ALA A 178 -31.43 5.19 24.70
CA ALA A 178 -32.47 5.78 25.54
C ALA A 178 -32.74 7.26 25.22
N LEU A 179 -31.73 8.00 24.76
CA LEU A 179 -31.87 9.40 24.34
C LEU A 179 -32.53 9.55 22.97
N GLU A 180 -32.24 8.65 22.03
CA GLU A 180 -32.81 8.66 20.67
C GLU A 180 -34.31 8.28 20.64
N LYS A 181 -34.80 7.53 21.64
CA LYS A 181 -36.21 7.09 21.74
C LYS A 181 -37.11 8.05 22.55
N LYS A 182 -36.65 9.26 22.85
CA LYS A 182 -37.47 10.28 23.54
C LYS A 182 -38.57 10.86 22.66
#